data_AF-A0A958FMP4-F1
#
_entry.id   AF-A0A958FMP4-F1
#
_cell.length_a   1.000
_cell.length_b   1.000
_cell.length_c   1.000
_cell.angle_alpha   90.00
_cell.angle_beta   90.00
_cell.angle_gamma   90.00
#
_symmetry.space_group_name_H-M   'P 1'
#
loop_
_entity.id
_entity.type
_entity.pdbx_description
1 polymer ?
#
loop_
_entity_poly.entity_id
_entity_poly.type
_entity_poly.pdbx_seq_one_letter_code
_entity_poly.pdbx_strand_id
1 'polypeptide(L)'
;GGVIMDVTNAEQAKIAEDAGAVAVMALERIPADIRSQGGVARMSNPLLIRGIQEAVSIPVMAKCRIGHFAEAQVLESLGVDFIDESEVLTPADETYHIDKLKFKIPFVCGCREIGEALRRIS
;
A
#
# COMPACT_ATOMS: atom_id res chain seq x y z
N GLY A 1 -2.41 -11.65 15.86
CA GLY A 1 -1.35 -10.64 15.63
C GLY A 1 -0.30 -11.25 14.73
N GLY A 2 0.44 -10.44 13.97
CA GLY A 2 1.45 -10.91 13.01
C GLY A 2 2.24 -9.75 12.42
N VAL A 3 3.09 -10.04 11.43
CA VAL A 3 3.95 -9.05 10.76
C VAL A 3 3.53 -8.91 9.30
N ILE A 4 3.39 -7.67 8.83
CA ILE A 4 3.23 -7.33 7.41
C ILE A 4 4.61 -6.89 6.90
N MET A 5 5.08 -7.48 5.80
CA MET A 5 6.41 -7.20 5.27
C MET A 5 6.33 -6.44 3.95
N ASP A 6 7.06 -5.34 3.86
CA ASP A 6 7.31 -4.58 2.63
C ASP A 6 8.18 -5.42 1.67
N VAL A 7 7.74 -5.60 0.43
CA VAL A 7 8.44 -6.41 -0.60
C VAL A 7 8.42 -5.74 -1.97
N THR A 8 9.52 -5.86 -2.70
CA THR A 8 9.70 -5.18 -4.01
C THR A 8 9.67 -6.12 -5.21
N ASN A 9 9.58 -7.43 -5.01
CA ASN A 9 9.47 -8.42 -6.07
C ASN A 9 8.87 -9.75 -5.55
N ALA A 10 8.59 -10.67 -6.47
CA ALA A 10 8.03 -11.98 -6.18
C ALA A 10 8.91 -12.86 -5.27
N GLU A 11 10.24 -12.77 -5.41
CA GLU A 11 11.18 -13.54 -4.60
C GLU A 11 11.13 -13.09 -3.13
N GLN A 12 11.15 -11.78 -2.88
CA GLN A 12 10.99 -11.22 -1.54
C GLN A 12 9.63 -11.54 -0.94
N ALA A 13 8.56 -11.52 -1.75
CA ALA A 13 7.23 -11.92 -1.30
C ALA A 13 7.22 -13.37 -0.82
N LYS A 14 7.84 -14.28 -1.56
CA LYS A 14 7.94 -15.69 -1.17
C LYS A 14 8.76 -15.88 0.10
N ILE A 15 9.89 -15.19 0.22
CA ILE A 15 10.72 -15.20 1.44
C ILE A 15 9.91 -14.69 2.64
N ALA A 16 9.12 -13.62 2.47
CA ALA A 16 8.29 -13.08 3.53
C ALA A 16 7.21 -14.07 3.99
N GLU A 17 6.53 -14.73 3.05
CA GLU A 17 5.55 -15.78 3.34
C GLU A 17 6.20 -16.96 4.09
N ASP A 18 7.33 -17.47 3.60
CA ASP A 18 8.05 -18.59 4.22
C ASP A 18 8.60 -18.23 5.62
N ALA A 19 8.88 -16.95 5.86
CA ALA A 19 9.27 -16.42 7.17
C ALA A 19 8.09 -16.21 8.14
N GLY A 20 6.85 -16.45 7.70
CA GLY A 20 5.65 -16.36 8.53
C GLY A 20 5.00 -14.98 8.56
N ALA A 21 5.22 -14.13 7.54
CA ALA A 21 4.44 -12.91 7.38
C ALA A 21 2.95 -13.24 7.23
N VAL A 22 2.09 -12.43 7.86
CA VAL A 22 0.62 -12.62 7.75
C VAL A 22 0.04 -11.94 6.51
N ALA A 23 0.79 -11.01 5.92
CA ALA A 23 0.50 -10.33 4.65
C ALA A 23 1.79 -9.69 4.13
N VAL A 24 1.80 -9.30 2.85
CA VAL A 24 2.88 -8.52 2.25
C VAL A 24 2.37 -7.19 1.72
N MET A 25 3.23 -6.18 1.73
CA MET A 25 2.97 -4.85 1.18
C MET A 25 3.82 -4.66 -0.07
N ALA A 26 3.18 -4.60 -1.24
CA ALA A 26 3.85 -4.45 -2.53
C ALA A 26 4.23 -2.98 -2.79
N LEU A 27 5.52 -2.73 -3.03
CA LEU A 27 6.03 -1.42 -3.40
C LEU A 27 7.30 -1.49 -4.27
N GLU A 28 7.48 -0.59 -5.23
CA GLU A 28 8.67 -0.59 -6.11
C GLU A 28 9.99 -0.32 -5.36
N ARG A 29 9.94 0.47 -4.29
CA ARG A 29 11.10 0.90 -3.51
C ARG A 29 10.73 0.96 -2.05
N ILE A 30 11.59 0.43 -1.18
CA ILE A 30 11.39 0.52 0.26
C ILE A 30 11.51 1.97 0.76
N PRO A 31 10.90 2.34 1.91
CA PRO A 31 10.88 3.73 2.39
C PRO A 31 12.28 4.33 2.60
N ALA A 32 13.30 3.51 2.89
CA ALA A 32 14.68 3.97 2.98
C ALA A 32 15.21 4.47 1.62
N ASP A 33 14.91 3.76 0.54
CA ASP A 33 15.33 4.10 -0.82
C ASP A 33 14.56 5.30 -1.37
N ILE A 34 13.26 5.39 -1.07
CA ILE A 34 12.44 6.56 -1.44
C ILE A 34 13.05 7.83 -0.86
N ARG A 35 13.49 7.78 0.40
CA ARG A 35 14.09 8.93 1.09
C ARG A 35 15.49 9.28 0.56
N SER A 36 16.29 8.29 0.19
CA SER A 36 17.66 8.52 -0.28
C SER A 36 17.73 9.03 -1.73
N GLN A 37 16.85 8.52 -2.60
CA GLN A 37 16.84 8.85 -4.03
C GLN A 37 16.03 10.12 -4.33
N GLY A 38 15.09 10.48 -3.46
CA GLY A 38 14.17 11.59 -3.67
C GLY A 38 13.25 11.39 -4.90
N GLY A 39 12.71 12.50 -5.38
CA GLY A 39 11.77 12.50 -6.50
C GLY A 39 10.34 12.14 -6.10
N VAL A 40 9.50 11.85 -7.11
CA VAL A 40 8.09 11.53 -6.90
C VAL A 40 7.90 10.02 -6.73
N ALA A 41 7.42 9.61 -5.57
CA ALA A 41 7.03 8.23 -5.29
C ALA A 41 5.52 8.06 -5.53
N ARG A 42 5.14 7.00 -6.27
CA ARG A 42 3.77 6.73 -6.74
C ARG A 42 3.35 5.31 -6.39
N MET A 43 2.11 4.95 -6.74
CA MET A 43 1.67 3.55 -6.77
C MET A 43 2.60 2.70 -7.63
N SER A 44 2.83 1.45 -7.21
CA SER A 44 3.69 0.52 -7.96
C SER A 44 3.05 0.06 -9.26
N ASN A 45 3.89 -0.29 -10.23
CA ASN A 45 3.43 -0.86 -11.49
C ASN A 45 2.47 -2.04 -11.26
N PRO A 46 1.26 -2.05 -11.87
CA PRO A 46 0.32 -3.16 -11.79
C PRO A 46 0.92 -4.54 -12.08
N LEU A 47 1.89 -4.64 -12.99
CA LEU A 47 2.56 -5.90 -13.31
C LEU A 47 3.41 -6.42 -12.15
N LEU A 48 4.05 -5.53 -11.38
CA LEU A 48 4.81 -5.90 -10.19
C LEU A 48 3.87 -6.45 -9.11
N ILE A 49 2.73 -5.78 -8.89
CA ILE A 49 1.73 -6.21 -7.91
C ILE A 49 1.17 -7.58 -8.29
N ARG A 50 0.82 -7.78 -9.57
CA ARG A 50 0.37 -9.08 -10.10
C ARG A 50 1.40 -10.18 -9.87
N GLY A 51 2.67 -9.93 -10.20
CA GLY A 51 3.73 -10.90 -9.98
C GLY A 51 3.90 -11.29 -8.51
N ILE A 52 3.67 -10.37 -7.57
CA ILE A 52 3.66 -10.66 -6.13
C ILE A 52 2.42 -11.49 -5.75
N GLN A 53 1.23 -11.11 -6.22
CA GLN A 53 -0.02 -11.86 -5.98
C GLN A 53 0.08 -13.31 -6.46
N GLU A 54 0.71 -13.55 -7.59
CA GLU A 54 0.90 -14.90 -8.14
C GLU A 54 1.94 -15.74 -7.36
N ALA A 55 2.84 -15.08 -6.62
CA ALA A 55 3.94 -15.74 -5.93
C ALA A 55 3.60 -16.24 -4.52
N VAL A 56 2.56 -15.69 -3.89
CA VAL A 56 2.19 -15.97 -2.48
C VAL A 56 0.71 -16.30 -2.33
N SER A 57 0.38 -16.96 -1.23
CA SER A 57 -0.99 -17.31 -0.84
C SER A 57 -1.55 -16.44 0.30
N ILE A 58 -0.69 -15.66 0.96
CA ILE A 58 -1.08 -14.68 1.97
C ILE A 58 -1.58 -13.36 1.34
N PRO A 59 -2.41 -12.56 2.06
CA PRO A 59 -2.92 -11.29 1.56
C PRO A 59 -1.83 -10.36 1.03
N VAL A 60 -2.13 -9.70 -0.09
CA VAL A 60 -1.27 -8.70 -0.73
C VAL A 60 -1.91 -7.33 -0.62
N MET A 61 -1.21 -6.43 0.04
CA MET A 61 -1.55 -5.03 0.17
C MET A 61 -0.73 -4.19 -0.82
N ALA A 62 -1.22 -3.00 -1.17
CA ALA A 62 -0.47 -2.06 -2.00
C ALA A 62 -0.71 -0.61 -1.58
N LYS A 63 0.30 0.24 -1.81
CA LYS A 63 0.25 1.66 -1.46
C LYS A 63 -0.31 2.51 -2.60
N CYS A 64 -1.15 3.49 -2.26
CA CYS A 64 -1.50 4.61 -3.14
C CYS A 64 -1.13 5.95 -2.48
N ARG A 65 -0.99 6.99 -3.29
CA ARG A 65 -0.71 8.34 -2.79
C ARG A 65 -1.91 8.91 -2.04
N ILE A 66 -1.64 9.77 -1.05
CA ILE A 66 -2.67 10.53 -0.34
C ILE A 66 -3.52 11.32 -1.34
N GLY A 67 -4.84 11.16 -1.25
CA GLY A 67 -5.83 11.82 -2.09
C GLY A 67 -5.98 11.26 -3.51
N HIS A 68 -5.15 10.30 -3.93
CA HIS A 68 -5.15 9.81 -5.31
C HIS A 68 -6.17 8.70 -5.56
N PHE A 69 -7.46 9.04 -5.53
CA PHE A 69 -8.56 8.07 -5.67
C PHE A 69 -8.47 7.19 -6.93
N ALA A 70 -7.90 7.69 -8.04
CA ALA A 70 -7.74 6.90 -9.26
C ALA A 70 -6.67 5.79 -9.13
N GLU A 71 -5.65 5.98 -8.28
CA GLU A 71 -4.67 4.91 -8.00
C GLU A 71 -5.35 3.84 -7.15
N ALA A 72 -6.13 4.25 -6.14
CA ALA A 72 -6.92 3.33 -5.35
C ALA A 72 -7.94 2.54 -6.20
N GLN A 73 -8.58 3.16 -7.20
CA GLN A 73 -9.48 2.45 -8.12
C GLN A 73 -8.76 1.39 -8.96
N VAL A 74 -7.53 1.68 -9.39
CA VAL A 74 -6.69 0.70 -10.08
C VAL A 74 -6.35 -0.47 -9.15
N LEU A 75 -5.93 -0.19 -7.92
CA LEU A 75 -5.64 -1.23 -6.92
C LEU A 75 -6.87 -2.08 -6.59
N GLU A 76 -8.04 -1.46 -6.41
CA GLU A 76 -9.30 -2.16 -6.20
C GLU A 76 -9.63 -3.08 -7.39
N SER A 77 -9.46 -2.59 -8.62
CA SER A 77 -9.67 -3.39 -9.83
C SER A 77 -8.64 -4.50 -10.01
N LEU A 78 -7.43 -4.35 -9.47
CA LEU A 78 -6.44 -5.44 -9.44
C LEU A 78 -6.80 -6.50 -8.40
N GLY A 79 -7.67 -6.18 -7.43
CA GLY A 79 -8.08 -7.10 -6.39
C GLY A 79 -6.98 -7.32 -5.35
N VAL A 80 -6.29 -6.25 -4.96
CA VAL A 80 -5.45 -6.29 -3.74
C VAL A 80 -6.36 -6.43 -2.52
N ASP A 81 -5.87 -7.07 -1.46
CA ASP A 81 -6.69 -7.35 -0.29
C ASP A 81 -6.93 -6.10 0.57
N PHE A 82 -5.97 -5.16 0.58
CA PHE A 82 -6.05 -3.88 1.27
C PHE A 82 -5.28 -2.80 0.51
N ILE A 83 -5.76 -1.55 0.62
CA ILE A 83 -5.07 -0.37 0.10
C ILE A 83 -4.49 0.43 1.28
N ASP A 84 -3.22 0.83 1.16
CA ASP A 84 -2.58 1.75 2.11
C ASP A 84 -2.47 3.15 1.50
N GLU A 85 -3.29 4.08 1.99
CA GLU A 85 -3.20 5.49 1.61
C GLU A 85 -2.04 6.12 2.40
N SER A 86 -0.87 6.17 1.78
CA SER A 86 0.39 6.26 2.52
C SER A 86 1.08 7.62 2.37
N GLU A 87 1.45 8.20 3.50
CA GLU A 87 2.30 9.40 3.61
C GLU A 87 3.77 9.15 3.24
N VAL A 88 4.14 7.88 3.00
CA VAL A 88 5.46 7.49 2.49
C VAL A 88 5.60 7.86 1.01
N LEU A 89 4.48 7.87 0.27
CA LEU A 89 4.46 8.29 -1.13
C LEU A 89 4.26 9.80 -1.23
N THR A 90 4.61 10.39 -2.38
CA THR A 90 4.39 11.83 -2.59
C THR A 90 2.89 12.11 -2.62
N PRO A 91 2.34 13.01 -1.77
CA PRO A 91 0.91 13.33 -1.80
C PRO A 91 0.46 13.78 -3.19
N ALA A 92 -0.76 13.37 -3.58
CA ALA A 92 -1.38 13.85 -4.80
C ALA A 92 -2.38 14.97 -4.54
N ASP A 93 -2.97 14.98 -3.35
CA ASP A 93 -3.78 16.06 -2.81
C ASP A 93 -3.24 16.44 -1.42
N GLU A 94 -2.90 17.71 -1.25
CA GLU A 94 -2.35 18.26 0.01
C GLU A 94 -3.45 18.62 1.02
N THR A 95 -4.72 18.65 0.58
CA THR A 95 -5.86 19.11 1.38
C THR A 95 -6.72 17.95 1.87
N TYR A 96 -7.02 16.99 0.99
CA TYR A 96 -7.98 15.93 1.27
C TYR A 96 -7.40 14.52 1.08
N HIS A 97 -7.92 13.59 1.87
CA HIS A 97 -7.67 12.16 1.70
C HIS A 97 -8.78 11.56 0.83
N ILE A 98 -8.56 10.34 0.35
CA ILE A 98 -9.55 9.58 -0.41
C ILE A 98 -10.80 9.35 0.46
N ASP A 99 -11.97 9.58 -0.14
CA ASP A 99 -13.27 9.17 0.41
C ASP A 99 -13.39 7.64 0.33
N LYS A 100 -12.99 6.97 1.41
CA LYS A 100 -12.82 5.51 1.50
C LYS A 100 -14.15 4.76 1.53
N LEU A 101 -15.25 5.42 1.92
CA LEU A 101 -16.59 4.82 1.94
C LEU A 101 -17.11 4.45 0.54
N LYS A 102 -16.48 4.97 -0.52
CA LYS A 102 -16.81 4.66 -1.91
C LYS A 102 -16.17 3.37 -2.44
N PHE A 103 -15.31 2.73 -1.66
CA PHE A 103 -14.59 1.52 -2.05
C PHE A 103 -15.11 0.31 -1.28
N LYS A 104 -15.02 -0.87 -1.91
CA LYS A 104 -15.36 -2.16 -1.30
C LYS A 104 -14.16 -2.77 -0.58
N ILE A 105 -12.96 -2.50 -1.08
CA ILE A 105 -11.71 -2.98 -0.48
C ILE A 105 -11.36 -2.11 0.75
N PRO A 106 -10.93 -2.73 1.86
CA PRO A 106 -10.56 -2.00 3.07
C PRO A 106 -9.28 -1.18 2.89
N PHE A 107 -9.18 -0.10 3.69
CA PHE A 107 -8.02 0.77 3.72
C PHE A 107 -7.27 0.69 5.04
N VAL A 108 -5.96 0.89 4.95
CA VAL A 108 -5.07 1.20 6.09
C VAL A 108 -4.56 2.62 5.88
N CYS A 109 -4.48 3.40 6.96
CA CYS A 109 -3.96 4.76 6.94
C CYS A 109 -3.04 4.99 8.15
N GLY A 110 -1.96 5.74 7.95
CA GLY A 110 -1.12 6.22 9.03
C GLY A 110 -1.82 7.28 9.89
N CYS A 111 -1.46 7.34 11.16
CA CYS A 111 -1.84 8.42 12.07
C CYS A 111 -0.75 8.65 13.11
N ARG A 112 -0.52 9.90 13.49
CA ARG A 112 0.42 10.31 14.55
C ARG A 112 -0.28 10.66 15.85
N GLU A 113 -1.58 10.95 15.77
CA GLU A 113 -2.40 11.41 16.89
C GLU A 113 -3.86 10.97 16.71
N ILE A 114 -4.65 11.06 17.78
CA ILE A 114 -6.00 10.49 17.83
C ILE A 114 -6.98 11.20 16.87
N GLY A 115 -6.86 12.51 16.70
CA GLY A 115 -7.62 13.28 15.73
C GLY A 115 -7.38 12.84 14.30
N GLU A 116 -6.13 12.55 13.92
CA GLU A 116 -5.77 11.98 12.61
C GLU A 116 -6.44 10.63 12.44
N ALA A 117 -6.33 9.74 13.43
CA ALA A 117 -6.98 8.44 13.40
C ALA A 117 -8.50 8.57 13.19
N LEU A 118 -9.17 9.42 13.99
CA LEU A 118 -10.61 9.64 13.89
C LEU A 118 -11.04 10.22 12.54
N ARG A 119 -10.23 11.10 11.92
CA ARG A 119 -10.48 11.65 10.57
C ARG A 119 -10.16 10.66 9.43
N ARG A 120 -9.48 9.53 9.71
CA ARG A 120 -9.17 8.49 8.72
C ARG A 120 -10.19 7.35 8.71
N ILE A 121 -10.86 7.11 9.84
CA ILE A 121 -11.88 6.06 9.98
C ILE A 121 -13.21 6.44 9.32
N SER A 122 -13.47 7.74 9.14
CA SER A 122 -14.68 8.31 8.54
C SER A 122 -14.71 8.28 7.02
#